data_AF-A0A317J559-F1
#
_entry.id   AF-A0A317J559-F1
#
_cell.length_a   1.000
_cell.length_b   1.000
_cell.length_c   1.000
_cell.angle_alpha   90.00
_cell.angle_beta   90.00
_cell.angle_gamma   90.00
#
_symmetry.space_group_name_H-M   'P 1'
#
loop_
_entity.id
_entity.type
_entity.pdbx_description
1 polymer ?
#
loop_
_entity_poly.entity_id
_entity_poly.type
_entity_poly.pdbx_seq_one_letter_code
_entity_poly.pdbx_strand_id
1 'polypeptide(L)'
;MNAKLTERICAALDLFRIELPSWGFTNTGTRFGKYLQAAAASNIEEKLSDAGQVHTLTGACPTVALHVLWDFPRGLADAPAVGKAAQR
;
A
#
# COMPACT_ATOMS: atom_id res chain seq x y z
N MET A 1 13.28 -33.70 0.53
CA MET A 1 12.69 -32.54 1.23
C MET A 1 11.49 -33.03 2.04
N ASN A 2 11.30 -32.59 3.29
CA ASN A 2 10.20 -33.08 4.13
C ASN A 2 8.87 -32.48 3.65
N ALA A 3 8.01 -33.30 3.04
CA ALA A 3 6.74 -32.85 2.44
C ALA A 3 5.83 -32.14 3.45
N LYS A 4 5.74 -32.66 4.68
CA LYS A 4 4.95 -32.06 5.76
C LYS A 4 5.49 -30.69 6.20
N LEU A 5 6.81 -30.50 6.18
CA LEU A 5 7.40 -29.19 6.45
C LEU A 5 7.09 -28.19 5.33
N THR A 6 7.16 -28.65 4.08
CA THR A 6 6.89 -27.80 2.90
C THR A 6 5.44 -27.32 2.91
N GLU A 7 4.49 -28.23 3.14
CA GLU A 7 3.06 -27.91 3.24
C GLU A 7 2.77 -26.89 4.35
N ARG A 8 3.41 -27.04 5.53
CA ARG A 8 3.29 -26.07 6.63
C ARG A 8 3.82 -24.69 6.24
N ILE A 9 4.92 -24.63 5.50
CA ILE A 9 5.51 -23.36 5.06
C ILE A 9 4.59 -22.68 4.04
N CYS A 10 4.11 -23.41 3.03
CA CYS A 10 3.18 -22.87 2.03
C CYS A 10 1.91 -22.34 2.70
N ALA A 11 1.29 -23.10 3.59
CA ALA A 11 0.10 -22.67 4.31
C ALA A 11 0.34 -21.41 5.16
N ALA A 12 1.52 -21.26 5.76
CA ALA A 12 1.88 -20.05 6.49
C ALA A 12 2.05 -18.83 5.56
N LEU A 13 2.65 -19.02 4.38
CA LEU A 13 2.83 -17.96 3.40
C LEU A 13 1.51 -17.53 2.75
N ASP A 14 0.58 -18.47 2.49
CA ASP A 14 -0.75 -18.17 1.93
C ASP A 14 -1.58 -17.27 2.86
N LEU A 15 -1.31 -17.33 4.17
CA LEU A 15 -1.96 -16.50 5.20
C LEU A 15 -1.16 -15.26 5.58
N PHE A 16 0.08 -15.13 5.11
CA PHE A 16 0.93 -14.00 5.46
C PHE A 16 0.41 -12.71 4.82
N ARG A 17 0.29 -11.66 5.63
CA ARG A 17 -0.20 -10.35 5.18
C ARG A 17 0.77 -9.24 5.57
N ILE A 18 1.02 -8.32 4.65
CA ILE A 18 1.85 -7.13 4.85
C ILE A 18 1.01 -5.89 4.54
N GLU A 19 0.99 -4.94 5.46
CA GLU A 19 0.36 -3.64 5.23
C GLU A 19 1.30 -2.73 4.42
N LEU A 20 0.76 -2.05 3.40
CA LEU A 20 1.52 -1.13 2.57
C LEU A 20 1.42 0.31 3.07
N PRO A 21 2.53 1.06 3.20
CA PRO A 21 2.49 2.47 3.55
C PRO A 21 2.13 3.34 2.35
N SER A 22 1.07 4.15 2.44
CA SER A 22 0.62 5.03 1.35
C SER A 22 1.72 5.99 0.85
N TRP A 23 2.58 6.47 1.76
CA TRP A 23 3.66 7.39 1.46
C TRP A 23 4.82 6.75 0.68
N GLY A 24 4.88 5.41 0.65
CA GLY A 24 5.87 4.66 -0.12
C GLY A 24 5.70 4.77 -1.63
N PHE A 25 4.51 5.16 -2.12
CA PHE A 25 4.21 5.31 -3.55
C PHE A 25 4.51 6.71 -4.10
N THR A 26 4.87 7.64 -3.21
CA THR A 26 5.19 9.01 -3.60
C THR A 26 6.68 9.18 -3.84
N ASN A 27 7.06 10.29 -4.47
CA ASN A 27 8.46 10.68 -4.61
C ASN A 27 9.16 10.74 -3.23
N THR A 28 10.18 9.90 -3.05
CA THR A 28 10.94 9.79 -1.80
C THR A 28 12.19 10.67 -1.80
N GLY A 29 12.81 10.82 -0.64
CA GLY A 29 13.96 11.70 -0.46
C GLY A 29 14.73 11.40 0.81
N THR A 30 15.88 12.06 0.92
CA THR A 30 16.62 12.15 2.17
C THR A 30 16.58 13.60 2.66
N ARG A 31 17.21 13.87 3.81
CA ARG A 31 17.40 15.26 4.28
C ARG A 31 18.16 16.16 3.30
N PHE A 32 18.83 15.59 2.30
CA PHE A 32 19.63 16.32 1.31
C PHE A 32 18.87 16.66 0.03
N GLY A 33 17.68 16.06 -0.19
CA GLY A 33 16.92 16.31 -1.40
C GLY A 33 15.87 15.24 -1.69
N LYS A 34 14.99 15.59 -2.62
CA LYS A 34 13.92 14.74 -3.13
C LYS A 34 14.32 14.15 -4.48
N TYR A 35 14.11 12.85 -4.65
CA TYR A 35 14.34 12.16 -5.91
C TYR A 35 13.02 12.04 -6.66
N LEU A 36 12.94 12.64 -7.84
CA LEU A 36 11.74 12.61 -8.65
C LEU A 36 11.72 11.33 -9.50
N GLN A 37 10.62 10.60 -9.42
CA GLN A 37 10.34 9.39 -10.17
C GLN A 37 9.18 9.67 -11.12
N ALA A 38 9.30 9.21 -12.36
CA ALA A 38 8.22 9.30 -13.32
C ALA A 38 7.00 8.52 -12.80
N ALA A 39 5.81 9.11 -12.92
CA ALA A 39 4.55 8.55 -12.47
C ALA A 39 4.46 8.22 -10.96
N ALA A 40 5.28 8.83 -10.11
CA ALA A 40 5.09 8.73 -8.67
C ALA A 40 3.73 9.30 -8.26
N ALA A 41 3.01 8.60 -7.39
CA ALA A 41 1.69 9.00 -6.94
C ALA A 41 1.71 10.38 -6.29
N SER A 42 0.72 11.21 -6.64
CA SER A 42 0.56 12.60 -6.25
C SER A 42 -0.68 12.85 -5.38
N ASN A 43 -1.64 11.94 -5.42
CA ASN A 43 -2.89 11.99 -4.65
C ASN A 43 -3.22 10.60 -4.03
N ILE A 44 -4.27 10.55 -3.20
CA ILE A 44 -4.65 9.33 -2.48
C ILE A 44 -5.22 8.25 -3.41
N GLU A 45 -5.92 8.64 -4.46
CA GLU A 45 -6.46 7.72 -5.46
C GLU A 45 -5.34 6.97 -6.19
N GLU A 46 -4.29 7.68 -6.61
CA GLU A 46 -3.09 7.10 -7.22
C GLU A 46 -2.36 6.18 -6.25
N LYS A 47 -2.15 6.61 -5.00
CA LYS A 47 -1.50 5.77 -3.96
C LYS A 47 -2.26 4.45 -3.74
N LEU A 48 -3.60 4.50 -3.68
CA LEU A 48 -4.44 3.32 -3.50
C LEU A 48 -4.45 2.42 -4.74
N SER A 49 -4.48 3.02 -5.94
CA SER A 49 -4.35 2.30 -7.21
C SER A 49 -3.03 1.53 -7.28
N ASP A 50 -1.91 2.18 -6.97
CA ASP A 50 -0.58 1.57 -6.98
C ASP A 50 -0.47 0.46 -5.92
N ALA A 51 -1.02 0.67 -4.73
CA ALA A 51 -1.09 -0.37 -3.69
C ALA A 51 -1.96 -1.56 -4.13
N GLY A 52 -3.07 -1.32 -4.81
CA GLY A 52 -3.92 -2.34 -5.40
C GLY A 52 -3.19 -3.17 -6.45
N GLN A 53 -2.33 -2.55 -7.26
CA GLN A 53 -1.48 -3.25 -8.22
C GLN A 53 -0.47 -4.16 -7.50
N VAL A 54 0.13 -3.72 -6.40
CA VAL A 54 1.02 -4.56 -5.57
C VAL A 54 0.25 -5.75 -5.00
N HIS A 55 -0.95 -5.54 -4.46
CA HIS A 55 -1.77 -6.64 -3.94
C HIS A 55 -2.16 -7.63 -5.05
N THR A 56 -2.55 -7.14 -6.23
CA THR A 56 -2.92 -7.98 -7.37
C THR A 56 -1.78 -8.92 -7.78
N LEU A 57 -0.54 -8.44 -7.74
CA LEU A 57 0.63 -9.24 -8.11
C LEU A 57 1.12 -10.18 -7.00
N THR A 58 0.92 -9.80 -5.73
CA THR A 58 1.51 -10.51 -4.58
C THR A 58 0.53 -11.37 -3.79
N GLY A 59 -0.77 -11.05 -3.81
CA GLY A 59 -1.80 -11.65 -2.94
C GLY A 59 -1.61 -11.38 -1.44
N ALA A 60 -0.52 -10.72 -1.04
CA ALA A 60 -0.12 -10.60 0.38
C ALA A 60 -0.46 -9.24 1.01
N CYS A 61 -0.80 -8.23 0.22
CA CYS A 61 -0.94 -6.84 0.70
C CYS A 61 -2.38 -6.26 0.68
N PRO A 62 -3.35 -6.78 1.44
CA PRO A 62 -4.75 -6.37 1.32
C PRO A 62 -5.10 -5.05 2.04
N THR A 63 -4.17 -4.47 2.81
CA THR A 63 -4.42 -3.24 3.58
C THR A 63 -3.35 -2.19 3.32
N VAL A 64 -3.74 -0.93 3.49
CA VAL A 64 -2.88 0.24 3.30
C VAL A 64 -2.90 1.08 4.58
N ALA A 65 -1.71 1.35 5.12
CA ALA A 65 -1.52 2.32 6.19
C ALA A 65 -1.63 3.74 5.61
N LEU A 66 -2.46 4.57 6.23
CA LEU A 66 -2.71 5.94 5.79
C LEU A 66 -2.16 6.96 6.78
N HIS A 67 -1.74 8.11 6.27
CA HIS A 67 -1.23 9.22 7.05
C HIS A 67 -2.21 10.40 7.01
N VAL A 68 -2.71 10.80 8.18
CA VAL A 68 -3.59 11.96 8.33
C VAL A 68 -2.87 13.23 7.85
N LEU A 69 -3.57 14.16 7.21
CA LEU A 69 -3.04 15.35 6.51
C LEU A 69 -2.35 15.08 5.17
N TRP A 70 -1.74 13.91 4.94
CA TRP A 70 -1.16 13.56 3.62
C TRP A 70 -2.20 12.88 2.71
N ASP A 71 -2.98 11.98 3.29
CA ASP A 71 -4.05 11.24 2.61
C ASP A 71 -5.44 11.81 2.91
N PHE A 72 -5.54 12.63 3.97
CA PHE A 72 -6.76 13.31 4.41
C PHE A 72 -6.45 14.79 4.67
N PRO A 73 -6.22 15.62 3.64
CA PRO A 73 -5.85 17.02 3.81
C PRO A 73 -6.91 17.85 4.56
N ARG A 74 -8.19 17.46 4.49
CA ARG A 74 -9.31 18.06 5.26
C ARG A 74 -9.71 17.20 6.47
N GLY A 75 -8.85 16.27 6.90
CA GLY A 75 -9.10 15.38 8.03
C GLY A 75 -10.33 14.50 7.82
N LEU A 76 -11.19 14.41 8.84
CA LEU A 76 -12.37 13.55 8.84
C LEU A 76 -13.33 13.80 7.67
N ALA A 77 -13.37 15.03 7.13
CA ALA A 77 -14.23 15.36 5.99
C ALA A 77 -13.88 14.56 4.72
N ASP A 78 -12.63 14.11 4.59
CA ASP A 78 -12.18 13.30 3.44
C ASP A 78 -12.42 11.80 3.64
N ALA A 79 -12.68 11.34 4.87
CA ALA A 79 -12.80 9.92 5.18
C ALA A 79 -13.79 9.14 4.31
N PRO A 80 -15.01 9.65 4.02
CA PRO A 80 -15.93 8.96 3.13
C PRO A 80 -15.41 8.85 1.69
N ALA A 81 -14.74 9.88 1.18
CA ALA A 81 -14.21 9.90 -0.19
C ALA A 81 -13.04 8.92 -0.34
N VAL A 82 -12.10 8.94 0.62
CA VAL A 82 -10.97 8.00 0.65
C VAL A 82 -11.46 6.55 0.81
N GLY A 83 -12.45 6.32 1.67
CA GLY A 83 -13.07 4.99 1.82
C GLY A 83 -13.69 4.49 0.51
N LYS A 84 -14.33 5.37 -0.27
CA LYS A 84 -14.86 5.02 -1.59
C LYS A 84 -13.76 4.76 -2.62
N ALA A 85 -12.65 5.48 -2.56
CA ALA A 85 -11.50 5.27 -3.43
C ALA A 85 -10.84 3.90 -3.18
N ALA A 86 -10.77 3.46 -1.92
CA ALA A 86 -10.18 2.17 -1.53
C ALA A 86 -11.01 0.94 -1.95
N GLN A 87 -12.25 1.14 -2.42
CA GLN A 87 -13.14 0.06 -2.87
C GLN A 87 -13.13 -0.15 -4.39
N ARG A 88 -12.36 0.65 -5.13
CA ARG A 88 -12.24 0.56 -6.60
C ARG A 88 -11.09 -0.34 -6.98
#